data_AF-A0A920DXA6-F1
#
_entry.id   AF-A0A920DXA6-F1
#
_cell.length_a   1.000
_cell.length_b   1.000
_cell.length_c   1.000
_cell.angle_alpha   90.00
_cell.angle_beta   90.00
_cell.angle_gamma   90.00
#
_symmetry.space_group_name_H-M   'P 1'
#
loop_
_entity.id
_entity.type
_entity.pdbx_description
1 polymer ?
#
loop_
_entity_poly.entity_id
_entity_poly.type
_entity_poly.pdbx_seq_one_letter_code
_entity_poly.pdbx_strand_id
1 'polypeptide(L)'
;MGSDPASVAYDAVQSGLSQGVDHVIIDTAGRLHNKVNLMNELAKIKRVIQKSIPEAPHEVLLVLDGSTGQNAFEQARQFAQATEITALAITKLDGTAKGGVVWVFLTKCKSCQYIGVGEGMEDLQEFNPKEFVDSYFNLIICVLSFYCNDHLPVACTNHLQNIGSLMMKRRTSRQSDT
;
A
#
# COMPACT_ATOMS: atom_id res chain seq x y z
N MET A 1 11.66 -23.60 -21.27
CA MET A 1 10.68 -24.49 -20.61
C MET A 1 10.13 -23.71 -19.42
N GLY A 2 8.90 -23.20 -19.52
CA GLY A 2 8.28 -22.48 -18.39
C GLY A 2 7.63 -23.50 -17.46
N SER A 3 8.19 -23.65 -16.26
CA SER A 3 7.56 -24.46 -15.20
C SER A 3 6.22 -23.83 -14.80
N ASP A 4 5.20 -24.66 -14.58
CA ASP A 4 3.89 -24.21 -14.12
C ASP A 4 4.02 -23.50 -12.76
N PRO A 5 3.64 -22.20 -12.65
CA PRO A 5 3.83 -21.43 -11.42
C PRO A 5 3.18 -22.07 -10.19
N ALA A 6 2.04 -22.75 -10.38
CA ALA A 6 1.35 -23.44 -9.30
C ALA A 6 2.12 -24.67 -8.79
N SER A 7 2.88 -25.34 -9.65
CA SER A 7 3.73 -26.45 -9.25
C SER A 7 4.94 -25.97 -8.46
N VAL A 8 5.58 -24.87 -8.89
CA VAL A 8 6.68 -24.23 -8.15
C VAL A 8 6.22 -23.75 -6.76
N ALA A 9 5.04 -23.15 -6.68
CA ALA A 9 4.44 -22.72 -5.42
C ALA A 9 4.16 -23.90 -4.47
N TYR A 10 3.71 -25.03 -4.99
CA TYR A 10 3.49 -26.25 -4.20
C TYR A 10 4.79 -26.76 -3.58
N ASP A 11 5.83 -26.88 -4.41
CA ASP A 11 7.13 -27.40 -4.00
C ASP A 11 7.78 -26.47 -2.97
N ALA A 12 7.65 -25.15 -3.13
CA ALA A 12 8.12 -24.17 -2.17
C ALA A 12 7.46 -24.33 -0.79
N VAL A 13 6.14 -24.54 -0.75
CA VAL A 13 5.40 -24.75 0.51
C VAL A 13 5.77 -26.08 1.15
N GLN A 14 5.88 -27.16 0.37
CA GLN A 14 6.33 -28.47 0.87
C GLN A 14 7.76 -28.41 1.44
N SER A 15 8.66 -27.73 0.73
CA SER A 15 10.03 -27.51 1.20
C SER A 15 10.03 -26.72 2.51
N GLY A 16 9.24 -25.64 2.59
CA GLY A 16 9.11 -24.83 3.81
C GLY A 16 8.59 -25.65 5.00
N LEU A 17 7.57 -26.48 4.79
CA LEU A 17 7.05 -27.40 5.82
C LEU A 17 8.10 -28.40 6.29
N SER A 18 8.88 -28.99 5.37
CA SER A 18 9.93 -29.95 5.73
C SER A 18 11.11 -29.33 6.49
N GLN A 19 11.40 -28.06 6.20
CA GLN A 19 12.48 -27.30 6.85
C GLN A 19 12.02 -26.63 8.15
N GLY A 20 10.71 -26.58 8.41
CA GLY A 20 10.14 -25.91 9.58
C GLY A 20 10.34 -24.40 9.57
N VAL A 21 10.29 -23.77 8.39
CA VAL A 21 10.40 -22.30 8.28
C VAL A 21 9.11 -21.62 8.72
N ASP A 22 9.23 -20.43 9.31
CA ASP A 22 8.07 -19.67 9.79
C ASP A 22 7.31 -18.99 8.64
N HIS A 23 8.02 -18.57 7.58
CA HIS A 23 7.46 -17.79 6.48
C HIS A 23 7.91 -18.31 5.11
N VAL A 24 6.97 -18.36 4.17
CA VAL A 24 7.21 -18.68 2.75
C VAL A 24 6.64 -17.55 1.90
N ILE A 25 7.49 -16.90 1.11
CA ILE A 25 7.10 -15.83 0.19
C ILE A 25 7.07 -16.38 -1.22
N ILE A 26 5.95 -16.17 -1.93
CA ILE A 26 5.75 -16.65 -3.29
C ILE A 26 5.63 -15.44 -4.21
N ASP A 27 6.60 -15.29 -5.11
CA ASP A 27 6.54 -14.28 -6.16
C ASP A 27 5.64 -14.75 -7.32
N THR A 28 4.84 -13.85 -7.86
CA THR A 28 3.85 -14.14 -8.91
C THR A 28 3.97 -13.17 -10.06
N ALA A 29 3.53 -13.58 -11.26
CA ALA A 29 3.52 -12.68 -12.41
C ALA A 29 2.58 -11.47 -12.17
N GLY A 30 3.02 -10.25 -12.52
CA GLY A 30 2.25 -9.01 -12.32
C GLY A 30 1.68 -8.36 -13.58
N ARG A 31 1.64 -9.05 -14.73
CA ARG A 31 1.30 -8.42 -16.02
C ARG A 31 -0.21 -8.28 -16.23
N LEU A 32 -0.77 -7.11 -15.91
CA LEU A 32 -2.20 -6.81 -16.00
C LEU A 32 -2.76 -6.75 -17.45
N HIS A 33 -1.91 -6.71 -18.46
CA HIS A 33 -2.36 -6.56 -19.86
C HIS A 33 -3.26 -7.71 -20.33
N ASN A 34 -3.20 -8.88 -19.70
CA ASN A 34 -4.03 -10.05 -20.03
C ASN A 34 -4.77 -10.59 -18.78
N LYS A 35 -5.79 -9.84 -18.36
CA LYS A 35 -6.49 -10.00 -17.08
C LYS A 35 -7.00 -11.43 -16.82
N VAL A 36 -7.59 -12.09 -17.82
CA VAL A 36 -8.22 -13.41 -17.63
C VAL A 36 -7.18 -14.49 -17.30
N ASN A 37 -6.05 -14.49 -17.99
CA ASN A 37 -5.01 -15.51 -17.79
C ASN A 37 -4.34 -15.36 -16.43
N LEU A 38 -4.00 -14.12 -16.05
CA LEU A 38 -3.40 -13.84 -14.76
C LEU A 38 -4.31 -14.27 -13.59
N MET A 39 -5.61 -14.00 -13.71
CA MET A 39 -6.54 -14.39 -12.65
C MET A 39 -6.71 -15.92 -12.53
N ASN A 40 -6.72 -16.63 -13.65
CA ASN A 40 -6.76 -18.09 -13.64
C ASN A 40 -5.48 -18.68 -13.02
N GLU A 41 -4.31 -18.09 -13.28
CA GLU A 41 -3.05 -18.50 -12.68
C GLU A 41 -3.04 -18.30 -11.16
N LEU A 42 -3.41 -17.10 -10.69
CA LEU A 42 -3.48 -16.81 -9.25
C LEU A 42 -4.47 -17.73 -8.53
N ALA A 43 -5.65 -17.97 -9.11
CA ALA A 43 -6.63 -18.89 -8.56
C ALA A 43 -6.12 -20.34 -8.53
N LYS A 44 -5.33 -20.74 -9.53
CA LYS A 44 -4.71 -22.08 -9.58
C LYS A 44 -3.64 -22.22 -8.49
N ILE A 45 -2.77 -21.22 -8.32
CA ILE A 45 -1.74 -21.19 -7.27
C ILE A 45 -2.40 -21.35 -5.89
N LYS A 46 -3.43 -20.55 -5.59
CA LYS A 46 -4.18 -20.65 -4.32
C LYS A 46 -4.72 -22.07 -4.08
N ARG A 47 -5.41 -22.65 -5.07
CA ARG A 47 -5.98 -24.01 -4.95
C ARG A 47 -4.93 -25.09 -4.72
N VAL A 48 -3.74 -24.94 -5.31
CA VAL A 48 -2.67 -25.94 -5.19
C VAL A 48 -2.00 -25.85 -3.82
N ILE A 49 -1.71 -24.63 -3.33
CA ILE A 49 -1.15 -24.42 -1.99
C ILE A 49 -2.12 -24.91 -0.89
N GLN A 50 -3.42 -24.71 -1.09
CA GLN A 50 -4.47 -25.16 -0.16
C GLN A 50 -4.51 -26.68 0.05
N LYS A 51 -3.93 -27.48 -0.85
CA LYS A 51 -3.80 -28.93 -0.66
C LYS A 51 -2.84 -29.28 0.47
N SER A 52 -1.84 -28.43 0.71
CA SER A 52 -0.83 -28.60 1.76
C SER A 52 -1.26 -27.93 3.06
N ILE A 53 -1.76 -26.70 2.98
CA ILE A 53 -2.19 -25.91 4.14
C ILE A 53 -3.57 -25.33 3.82
N PRO A 54 -4.67 -25.84 4.40
CA PRO A 54 -6.03 -25.40 4.08
C PRO A 54 -6.27 -23.89 4.29
N GLU A 55 -5.64 -23.31 5.31
CA GLU A 55 -5.76 -21.89 5.67
C GLU A 55 -4.90 -20.96 4.78
N ALA A 56 -4.05 -21.52 3.91
CA ALA A 56 -3.18 -20.71 3.06
C ALA A 56 -3.89 -20.22 1.78
N PRO A 57 -3.47 -19.07 1.19
CA PRO A 57 -2.48 -18.14 1.71
C PRO A 57 -3.03 -17.31 2.89
N HIS A 58 -2.24 -17.19 3.96
CA HIS A 58 -2.60 -16.37 5.14
C HIS A 58 -2.59 -14.88 4.82
N GLU A 59 -1.71 -14.46 3.91
CA GLU A 59 -1.62 -13.09 3.42
C GLU A 59 -1.46 -13.05 1.90
N VAL A 60 -2.19 -12.15 1.25
CA VAL A 60 -2.03 -11.78 -0.16
C VAL A 60 -1.70 -10.29 -0.20
N LEU A 61 -0.41 -10.00 -0.39
CA LEU A 61 0.11 -8.64 -0.47
C LEU A 61 0.07 -8.14 -1.91
N LEU A 62 -0.77 -7.14 -2.18
CA LEU A 62 -0.77 -6.43 -3.46
C LEU A 62 0.22 -5.27 -3.40
N VAL A 63 1.25 -5.32 -4.25
CA VAL A 63 2.24 -4.25 -4.40
C VAL A 63 1.81 -3.30 -5.51
N LEU A 64 1.76 -2.00 -5.21
CA LEU A 64 1.39 -0.94 -6.14
C LEU A 64 2.48 0.11 -6.27
N ASP A 65 2.55 0.73 -7.45
CA ASP A 65 3.44 1.85 -7.72
C ASP A 65 2.71 3.18 -7.47
N GLY A 66 3.11 3.88 -6.40
CA GLY A 66 2.53 5.15 -5.99
C GLY A 66 2.70 6.28 -7.02
N SER A 67 3.74 6.22 -7.86
CA SER A 67 4.04 7.25 -8.87
C SER A 67 2.96 7.33 -9.96
N THR A 68 2.29 6.19 -10.21
CA THR A 68 1.26 6.03 -11.25
C THR A 68 -0.11 6.59 -10.83
N GLY A 69 -0.27 6.93 -9.56
CA GLY A 69 -1.45 7.61 -9.02
C GLY A 69 -2.77 6.88 -9.25
N GLN A 70 -3.70 7.48 -10.01
CA GLN A 70 -5.03 6.89 -10.26
C GLN A 70 -4.95 5.54 -11.00
N ASN A 71 -3.87 5.28 -11.74
CA ASN A 71 -3.70 4.00 -12.41
C ASN A 71 -3.52 2.87 -11.39
N ALA A 72 -2.69 3.05 -10.36
CA ALA A 72 -2.56 2.08 -9.28
C ALA A 72 -3.91 1.78 -8.60
N PHE A 73 -4.76 2.80 -8.43
CA PHE A 73 -6.10 2.63 -7.89
C PHE A 73 -6.97 1.70 -8.74
N GLU A 74 -7.01 1.94 -10.05
CA GLU A 74 -7.79 1.11 -10.95
C GLU A 74 -7.23 -0.32 -11.06
N GLN A 75 -5.91 -0.49 -10.97
CA GLN A 75 -5.27 -1.82 -10.92
C GLN A 75 -5.73 -2.59 -9.69
N ALA A 76 -5.66 -2.00 -8.50
CA ALA A 76 -6.06 -2.69 -7.29
C ALA A 76 -7.55 -3.00 -7.25
N ARG A 77 -8.40 -2.11 -7.77
CA ARG A 77 -9.84 -2.40 -7.92
C ARG A 77 -10.07 -3.65 -8.75
N GLN A 78 -9.32 -3.82 -9.83
CA GLN A 78 -9.43 -4.99 -10.71
C GLN A 78 -8.87 -6.26 -10.04
N PHE A 79 -7.77 -6.16 -9.31
CA PHE A 79 -7.25 -7.29 -8.54
C PHE A 79 -8.18 -7.70 -7.40
N ALA A 80 -8.78 -6.74 -6.68
CA ALA A 80 -9.72 -7.00 -5.60
C ALA A 80 -11.00 -7.69 -6.05
N GLN A 81 -11.41 -7.51 -7.32
CA GLN A 81 -12.55 -8.23 -7.90
C GLN A 81 -12.26 -9.72 -8.13
N ALA A 82 -10.99 -10.10 -8.18
CA ALA A 82 -10.57 -11.34 -8.76
C ALA A 82 -9.76 -12.22 -7.79
N THR A 83 -9.12 -11.62 -6.80
CA THR A 83 -8.61 -12.32 -5.61
C THR A 83 -8.89 -11.50 -4.36
N GLU A 84 -9.04 -12.20 -3.23
CA GLU A 84 -9.13 -11.57 -1.93
C GLU A 84 -7.74 -11.05 -1.54
N ILE A 85 -7.59 -9.73 -1.49
CA ILE A 85 -6.37 -9.05 -1.07
C ILE A 85 -6.52 -8.74 0.41
N THR A 86 -5.54 -9.17 1.20
CA THR A 86 -5.53 -8.93 2.66
C THR A 86 -4.65 -7.73 3.03
N ALA A 87 -3.61 -7.45 2.23
CA ALA A 87 -2.61 -6.44 2.53
C ALA A 87 -2.25 -5.63 1.28
N LEU A 88 -1.89 -4.36 1.49
CA LEU A 88 -1.39 -3.48 0.43
C LEU A 88 0.00 -2.94 0.77
N ALA A 89 0.90 -2.97 -0.21
CA ALA A 89 2.19 -2.28 -0.18
C ALA A 89 2.23 -1.21 -1.28
N ILE A 90 2.57 0.03 -0.93
CA ILE A 90 2.71 1.13 -1.90
C ILE A 90 4.17 1.54 -1.99
N THR A 91 4.77 1.42 -3.17
CA THR A 91 6.19 1.71 -3.41
C THR A 91 6.37 3.06 -4.13
N LYS A 92 7.60 3.57 -4.15
CA LYS A 92 8.01 4.79 -4.86
C LYS A 92 7.29 6.07 -4.37
N LEU A 93 7.12 6.19 -3.06
CA LEU A 93 6.52 7.37 -2.43
C LEU A 93 7.52 8.51 -2.18
N ASP A 94 8.81 8.24 -2.37
CA ASP A 94 9.94 9.15 -2.25
C ASP A 94 9.91 10.31 -3.25
N GLY A 95 9.45 10.05 -4.47
CA GLY A 95 9.59 10.99 -5.58
C GLY A 95 8.32 11.72 -6.04
N THR A 96 7.15 11.47 -5.43
CA THR A 96 5.89 12.00 -5.97
C THR A 96 5.01 12.74 -4.97
N ALA A 97 4.68 14.00 -5.30
CA ALA A 97 3.62 14.82 -4.70
C ALA A 97 2.19 14.23 -4.86
N LYS A 98 2.08 12.92 -5.09
CA LYS A 98 0.86 12.15 -5.32
C LYS A 98 0.50 11.28 -4.11
N GLY A 99 0.96 11.63 -2.91
CA GLY A 99 0.57 10.98 -1.65
C GLY A 99 -0.95 10.93 -1.42
N GLY A 100 -1.73 11.76 -2.11
CA GLY A 100 -3.19 11.66 -2.13
C GLY A 100 -3.75 10.32 -2.63
N VAL A 101 -2.98 9.52 -3.37
CA VAL A 101 -3.40 8.19 -3.84
C VAL A 101 -3.45 7.18 -2.70
N VAL A 102 -2.49 7.24 -1.77
CA VAL A 102 -2.50 6.44 -0.54
C VAL A 102 -3.79 6.71 0.25
N TRP A 103 -4.18 7.98 0.35
CA TRP A 103 -5.43 8.38 1.02
C TRP A 103 -6.70 7.77 0.37
N VAL A 104 -6.80 7.80 -0.96
CA VAL A 104 -7.94 7.20 -1.69
C VAL A 104 -8.00 5.69 -1.47
N PHE A 105 -6.85 5.04 -1.30
CA PHE A 105 -6.78 3.62 -0.97
C PHE A 105 -7.27 3.31 0.45
N LEU A 106 -6.81 4.05 1.45
CA LEU A 106 -7.19 3.83 2.86
C LEU A 106 -8.69 4.03 3.11
N THR A 107 -9.34 4.90 2.34
CA THR A 107 -10.79 5.10 2.44
C THR A 107 -11.62 3.96 1.85
N LYS A 108 -11.02 3.09 1.03
CA LYS A 108 -11.73 2.03 0.30
C LYS A 108 -11.25 0.61 0.62
N CYS A 109 -10.01 0.44 1.08
CA CYS A 109 -9.42 -0.84 1.43
C CYS A 109 -9.02 -0.84 2.92
N LYS A 110 -9.21 -1.98 3.58
CA LYS A 110 -9.15 -2.06 5.05
C LYS A 110 -7.74 -2.01 5.66
N SER A 111 -6.67 -2.29 4.92
CA SER A 111 -5.32 -2.38 5.51
C SER A 111 -4.20 -2.10 4.50
N CYS A 112 -3.71 -0.86 4.45
CA CYS A 112 -2.37 -0.62 3.90
C CYS A 112 -1.36 -1.01 4.97
N GLN A 113 -0.45 -1.93 4.67
CA GLN A 113 0.52 -2.43 5.64
C GLN A 113 1.92 -1.85 5.42
N TYR A 114 2.33 -1.60 4.16
CA TYR A 114 3.70 -1.19 3.87
C TYR A 114 3.78 0.01 2.92
N ILE A 115 4.80 0.84 3.13
CA ILE A 115 5.19 1.95 2.25
C ILE A 115 6.67 1.88 1.91
N GLY A 116 7.00 1.99 0.63
CA GLY A 116 8.36 2.10 0.13
C GLY A 116 8.70 3.57 -0.15
N VAL A 117 9.65 4.12 0.61
CA VAL A 117 10.10 5.53 0.55
C VAL A 117 11.51 5.67 -0.02
N GLY A 118 11.97 4.68 -0.80
CA GLY A 118 13.29 4.68 -1.43
C GLY A 118 13.59 3.35 -2.13
N GLU A 119 14.86 3.16 -2.48
CA GLU A 119 15.35 2.00 -3.23
C GLU A 119 16.12 1.00 -2.35
N GLY A 120 16.53 1.40 -1.15
CA GLY A 120 17.23 0.57 -0.16
C GLY A 120 16.31 -0.49 0.46
N MET A 121 16.93 -1.49 1.11
CA MET A 121 16.16 -2.53 1.81
C MET A 121 15.48 -1.97 3.06
N GLU A 122 16.09 -0.97 3.68
CA GLU A 122 15.65 -0.22 4.85
C GLU A 122 14.51 0.78 4.54
N ASP A 123 14.22 1.02 3.26
CA ASP A 123 13.24 2.02 2.84
C ASP A 123 11.80 1.48 2.77
N LEU A 124 11.59 0.19 3.08
CA LEU A 124 10.27 -0.41 3.25
C LEU A 124 9.85 -0.30 4.72
N GLN A 125 8.84 0.54 4.98
CA GLN A 125 8.36 0.83 6.32
C GLN A 125 6.92 0.38 6.50
N GLU A 126 6.54 0.07 7.74
CA GLU A 126 5.14 -0.16 8.09
C GLU A 126 4.33 1.13 7.92
N PHE A 127 3.11 0.99 7.39
CA PHE A 127 2.26 2.14 7.14
C PHE A 127 1.62 2.63 8.45
N ASN A 128 2.04 3.81 8.89
CA ASN A 128 1.39 4.53 9.99
C ASN A 128 0.54 5.70 9.43
N PRO A 129 -0.81 5.63 9.52
CA PRO A 129 -1.69 6.67 9.00
C PRO A 129 -1.42 8.05 9.62
N LYS A 130 -1.03 8.09 10.90
CA LYS A 130 -0.80 9.34 11.63
C LYS A 130 0.47 10.01 11.14
N GLU A 131 1.57 9.26 11.08
CA GLU A 131 2.85 9.79 10.60
C GLU A 131 2.80 10.20 9.12
N PHE A 132 2.07 9.44 8.29
CA PHE A 132 1.87 9.79 6.89
C PHE A 132 1.15 11.14 6.74
N VAL A 133 0.08 11.36 7.51
CA VAL A 133 -0.67 12.63 7.51
C VAL A 133 0.19 13.76 8.04
N ASP A 134 0.88 13.55 9.16
CA ASP A 134 1.74 14.57 9.77
C ASP A 134 2.86 15.01 8.81
N SER A 135 3.51 14.07 8.13
CA SER A 135 4.53 14.35 7.11
C SER A 135 3.94 15.13 5.91
N TYR A 136 2.80 14.68 5.39
CA TYR A 136 2.15 15.31 4.22
C TYR A 136 1.66 16.73 4.50
N PHE A 137 1.05 16.98 5.67
CA PHE A 137 0.58 18.31 6.05
C PHE A 137 1.71 19.24 6.48
N ASN A 138 2.77 18.73 7.12
CA ASN A 138 3.95 19.54 7.40
C ASN A 138 4.61 20.03 6.12
N LEU A 139 4.64 19.20 5.06
CA LEU A 139 5.13 19.62 3.75
C LEU A 139 4.29 20.76 3.15
N ILE A 140 2.95 20.64 3.23
CA ILE A 140 2.02 21.70 2.75
C ILE A 140 2.17 22.99 3.55
N ILE A 141 2.26 22.90 4.88
CA ILE A 141 2.42 24.06 5.77
C ILE A 141 3.79 24.72 5.54
N CYS A 142 4.83 23.93 5.27
CA CYS A 142 6.17 24.44 4.97
C CYS A 142 6.18 25.20 3.63
N VAL A 143 5.60 24.64 2.56
CA VAL A 143 5.48 25.32 1.26
C VAL A 143 4.65 26.61 1.37
N LEU A 144 3.53 26.58 2.09
CA LEU A 144 2.71 27.77 2.33
C LEU A 144 3.43 28.83 3.18
N SER A 145 4.24 28.44 4.15
CA SER A 145 5.04 29.37 4.96
C SER A 145 6.19 29.99 4.16
N PHE A 146 6.81 29.22 3.26
CA PHE A 146 7.85 29.74 2.35
C PHE A 146 7.26 30.73 1.33
N TYR A 147 6.12 30.39 0.71
CA TYR A 147 5.40 31.30 -0.19
C TYR A 147 4.84 32.54 0.51
N CYS A 148 4.44 32.44 1.79
CA CYS A 148 4.00 33.60 2.56
C CYS A 148 5.17 34.53 2.96
N ASN A 149 6.36 33.99 3.25
CA ASN A 149 7.50 34.81 3.67
C ASN A 149 8.05 35.70 2.54
N ASP A 150 7.92 35.28 1.27
CA ASP A 150 8.40 36.10 0.14
C ASP A 150 7.37 37.14 -0.35
N HIS A 151 6.06 37.00 -0.05
CA HIS A 151 5.03 37.86 -0.67
C HIS A 151 3.80 38.27 0.18
N LEU A 152 3.68 37.93 1.47
CA LEU A 152 2.51 38.33 2.28
C LEU A 152 2.87 38.90 3.67
N PRO A 153 2.10 39.88 4.19
CA PRO A 153 2.37 40.49 5.49
C PRO A 153 2.15 39.50 6.65
N VAL A 154 2.99 39.62 7.68
CA VAL A 154 3.16 38.80 8.90
C VAL A 154 1.87 38.42 9.65
N ALA A 155 0.74 39.06 9.35
CA ALA A 155 -0.57 38.76 9.94
C ALA A 155 -1.25 37.51 9.37
N CYS A 156 -0.93 37.10 8.13
CA CYS A 156 -1.54 35.91 7.49
C CYS A 156 -0.96 34.57 8.00
N THR A 157 0.30 34.57 8.43
CA THR A 157 1.03 33.38 8.89
C THR A 157 0.42 32.78 10.15
N ASN A 158 -0.05 33.62 11.09
CA ASN A 158 -0.69 33.19 12.34
C ASN A 158 -2.11 32.60 12.14
N HIS A 159 -2.76 32.90 11.01
CA HIS A 159 -4.10 32.38 10.72
C HIS A 159 -4.04 30.97 10.11
N LEU A 160 -3.06 30.71 9.23
CA LEU A 160 -2.86 29.40 8.61
C LEU A 160 -2.36 28.34 9.61
N GLN A 161 -1.48 28.70 10.54
CA GLN A 161 -1.06 27.81 11.63
C GLN A 161 -2.24 27.41 12.55
N ASN A 162 -3.16 28.35 12.80
CA ASN A 162 -4.37 28.07 13.56
C ASN A 162 -5.35 27.15 12.81
N ILE A 163 -5.51 27.30 11.49
CA ILE A 163 -6.38 26.41 10.69
C ILE A 163 -5.83 24.98 10.65
N GLY A 164 -4.52 24.81 10.53
CA GLY A 164 -3.88 23.48 10.61
C GLY A 164 -4.12 22.78 11.95
N SER A 165 -3.96 23.52 13.06
CA SER A 165 -4.25 23.00 14.41
C SER A 165 -5.74 22.69 14.62
N LEU A 166 -6.64 23.50 14.02
CA LEU A 166 -8.10 23.32 14.14
C LEU A 166 -8.62 22.13 13.31
N MET A 167 -8.00 21.83 12.16
CA MET A 167 -8.33 20.65 11.34
C MET A 167 -7.89 19.34 11.99
N MET A 168 -6.72 19.32 12.66
CA MET A 168 -6.29 18.14 13.43
C MET A 168 -7.15 17.91 14.68
N LYS A 169 -7.46 18.96 15.45
CA LYS A 169 -8.27 18.85 16.68
C LYS A 169 -9.71 18.38 16.46
N ARG A 170 -10.31 18.67 15.30
CA ARG A 170 -11.70 18.25 15.00
C ARG A 170 -11.86 16.78 14.60
N ARG A 171 -10.76 16.04 14.37
CA ARG A 171 -10.82 14.63 13.93
C ARG A 171 -10.44 13.62 15.00
N THR A 172 -9.56 13.97 15.94
CA THR A 172 -9.32 13.13 17.13
C THR A 172 -10.57 12.95 17.98
N SER A 173 -11.57 13.85 17.89
CA SER A 173 -12.86 13.73 18.57
C SER A 173 -13.91 12.90 17.83
N ARG A 174 -13.64 12.41 16.61
CA ARG A 174 -14.57 11.53 15.85
C ARG A 174 -14.12 10.08 15.78
N GLN A 175 -12.92 9.77 16.26
CA GLN A 175 -12.35 8.41 16.22
C GLN A 175 -12.54 7.65 17.55
N SER A 176 -13.17 8.27 18.55
CA SER A 176 -13.60 7.63 19.80
C SER A 176 -15.05 7.15 19.78
N ASP A 177 -15.82 7.47 18.74
CA ASP A 177 -17.24 7.15 18.61
C ASP A 177 -17.51 6.38 17.30
N THR A 178 -16.95 5.17 17.17
CA THR A 178 -17.47 4.00 16.41
C THR A 178 -16.50 2.84 16.47
#